data_AF-A0A7K8UTK0-F1
#
_entry.id   AF-A0A7K8UTK0-F1
#
_cell.length_a   1.000
_cell.length_b   1.000
_cell.length_c   1.000
_cell.angle_alpha   90.00
_cell.angle_beta   90.00
_cell.angle_gamma   90.00
#
_symmetry.space_group_name_H-M   'P 1'
#
loop_
_entity.id
_entity.type
_entity.pdbx_description
1 polymer ?
#
loop_
_entity_poly.entity_id
_entity_poly.type
_entity_poly.pdbx_seq_one_letter_code
_entity_poly.pdbx_strand_id
1 'polypeptide(L)'
;RHRCPRVPAEPRRPEEPARGTGLFEAANREFESTESGSDTSDISEELSTQDGEGKSPGKTASGLKTGPGDSALPDTPLQREERPSTCSSSSVVGEVVKTMQHFMEKFSVDLFTVTQAFLKNTGEVETTLYFLQTGQRLDGYPVWSREDDLELQKDDEHARNKLIAKFGAENVAKRVAFRKS
;
A
#
# COMPACT_ATOMS: atom_id res chain seq x y z
N ARG A 1 39.21 3.47 -65.26
CA ARG A 1 39.16 3.21 -63.79
C ARG A 1 37.87 3.80 -63.27
N HIS A 2 36.85 2.97 -63.08
CA HIS A 2 35.55 3.38 -62.54
C HIS A 2 35.67 3.61 -61.02
N ARG A 3 35.13 4.71 -60.51
CA ARG A 3 34.82 4.87 -59.08
C ARG A 3 33.42 5.45 -58.94
N CYS A 4 32.62 4.74 -58.15
CA CYS A 4 31.20 4.95 -57.88
C CYS A 4 30.90 6.29 -57.20
N PRO A 5 29.69 6.84 -57.38
CA PRO A 5 29.19 7.91 -56.53
C PRO A 5 28.82 7.39 -55.13
N ARG A 6 29.12 8.21 -54.13
CA ARG A 6 28.87 7.98 -52.70
C ARG A 6 27.36 8.14 -52.45
N VAL A 7 26.72 7.10 -51.94
CA VAL A 7 25.29 7.11 -51.56
C VAL A 7 25.09 8.07 -50.37
N PRO A 8 24.04 8.91 -50.35
CA PRO A 8 23.68 9.69 -49.16
C PRO A 8 23.23 8.77 -48.03
N ALA A 9 23.71 9.02 -46.81
CA ALA A 9 23.26 8.32 -45.61
C ALA A 9 21.77 8.58 -45.38
N GLU A 10 20.99 7.53 -45.14
CA GLU A 10 19.60 7.64 -44.73
C GLU A 10 19.45 8.48 -43.45
N PRO A 11 18.41 9.31 -43.32
CA PRO A 11 18.07 9.94 -42.07
C PRO A 11 17.72 8.84 -41.05
N ARG A 12 18.45 8.82 -39.93
CA ARG A 12 18.07 8.02 -38.77
C ARG A 12 16.66 8.43 -38.38
N ARG A 13 15.73 7.48 -38.41
CA ARG A 13 14.38 7.66 -37.87
C ARG A 13 14.52 8.17 -36.43
N PRO A 14 13.73 9.16 -35.99
CA PRO A 14 13.60 9.44 -34.58
C PRO A 14 13.23 8.12 -33.90
N GLU A 15 13.97 7.74 -32.86
CA GLU A 15 13.51 6.72 -31.94
C GLU A 15 12.10 7.13 -31.50
N GLU A 16 11.13 6.30 -31.84
CA GLU A 16 9.78 6.37 -31.35
C GLU A 16 9.89 6.43 -29.82
N PRO A 17 9.29 7.42 -29.12
CA PRO A 17 9.36 7.47 -27.67
C PRO A 17 8.81 6.14 -27.18
N ALA A 18 9.65 5.41 -26.43
CA ALA A 18 9.30 4.13 -25.83
C ALA A 18 7.88 4.24 -25.28
N ARG A 19 6.97 3.40 -25.80
CA ARG A 19 5.58 3.37 -25.36
C ARG A 19 5.54 3.24 -23.85
N GLY A 20 5.17 4.35 -23.19
CA GLY A 20 4.70 4.47 -21.83
C GLY A 20 5.42 3.61 -20.80
N THR A 21 6.52 4.13 -20.25
CA THR A 21 6.93 3.71 -18.91
C THR A 21 5.76 4.05 -17.97
N GLY A 22 5.15 3.06 -17.31
CA GLY A 22 3.97 3.26 -16.47
C GLY A 22 4.28 4.25 -15.33
N LEU A 23 3.32 5.07 -14.91
CA LEU A 23 3.48 6.14 -13.90
C LEU A 23 4.19 5.66 -12.60
N PHE A 24 4.01 4.39 -12.26
CA PHE A 24 4.59 3.75 -11.08
C PHE A 24 5.52 2.57 -11.40
N GLU A 25 5.87 2.35 -12.67
CA GLU A 25 6.62 1.15 -13.10
C GLU A 25 7.95 1.01 -12.34
N ALA A 26 8.72 2.09 -12.22
CA ALA A 26 9.96 2.07 -11.45
C ALA A 26 9.76 1.71 -9.97
N ALA A 27 8.64 2.11 -9.38
CA ALA A 27 8.30 1.86 -7.97
C ALA A 27 7.53 0.53 -7.76
N ASN A 28 7.19 -0.17 -8.85
CA ASN A 28 6.48 -1.45 -8.85
C ASN A 28 7.32 -2.59 -9.46
N ARG A 29 8.57 -2.33 -9.84
CA ARG A 29 9.45 -3.26 -10.54
C ARG A 29 9.58 -4.62 -9.87
N GLU A 30 9.59 -4.70 -8.54
CA GLU A 30 9.72 -5.98 -7.83
C GLU A 30 8.51 -6.90 -7.98
N PHE A 31 7.34 -6.39 -8.40
CA PHE A 31 6.15 -7.23 -8.65
C PHE A 31 6.03 -7.70 -10.10
N GLU A 32 6.59 -6.97 -11.05
CA GLU A 32 6.49 -7.27 -12.48
C GLU A 32 7.65 -8.14 -12.99
N SER A 33 8.60 -8.46 -12.11
CA SER A 33 9.67 -9.42 -12.38
C SER A 33 9.14 -10.85 -12.31
N THR A 34 8.21 -11.22 -13.20
CA THR A 34 8.03 -12.63 -13.51
C THR A 34 9.20 -13.05 -14.37
N GLU A 35 10.13 -13.75 -13.71
CA GLU A 35 10.80 -14.91 -14.28
C GLU A 35 9.87 -15.57 -15.32
N SER A 36 10.15 -15.34 -16.61
CA SER A 36 9.62 -16.17 -17.69
C SER A 36 10.34 -17.51 -17.64
N GLY A 37 10.18 -18.21 -16.52
CA GLY A 37 10.64 -19.57 -16.28
C GLY A 37 9.55 -20.52 -16.73
N SER A 38 9.44 -20.72 -18.04
CA SER A 38 8.75 -21.88 -18.59
C SER A 38 9.60 -23.11 -18.29
N ASP A 39 9.48 -23.65 -17.08
CA ASP A 39 10.05 -24.96 -16.75
C ASP A 39 8.92 -25.91 -16.35
N THR A 40 8.28 -26.49 -17.36
CA THR A 40 7.42 -27.65 -17.20
C THR A 40 8.33 -28.87 -17.11
N SER A 41 8.70 -29.28 -15.90
CA SER A 41 9.21 -30.62 -15.67
C SER A 41 8.31 -31.33 -14.67
N ASP A 42 7.47 -32.19 -15.25
CA ASP A 42 6.83 -33.35 -14.61
C ASP A 42 7.80 -34.05 -13.65
N ILE A 43 7.36 -34.30 -12.41
CA ILE A 43 7.78 -35.49 -11.70
C ILE A 43 6.65 -36.03 -10.82
N SER A 44 6.39 -37.31 -11.03
CA SER A 44 5.24 -38.10 -10.61
C SER A 44 5.22 -38.48 -9.14
N GLU A 45 4.03 -38.91 -8.73
CA GLU A 45 3.63 -39.46 -7.43
C GLU A 45 4.47 -40.66 -6.96
N GLU A 46 4.78 -40.74 -5.65
CA GLU A 46 4.81 -42.01 -4.93
C GLU A 46 4.42 -41.83 -3.45
N LEU A 47 3.48 -42.69 -3.03
CA LEU A 47 2.88 -42.85 -1.71
C LEU A 47 3.89 -43.18 -0.59
N SER A 48 3.57 -42.75 0.64
CA SER A 48 3.71 -43.65 1.80
C SER A 48 2.70 -43.30 2.90
N THR A 49 1.86 -44.29 3.19
CA THR A 49 0.90 -44.42 4.29
C THR A 49 1.57 -44.45 5.67
N GLN A 50 0.81 -44.08 6.72
CA GLN A 50 0.60 -44.78 8.01
C GLN A 50 0.29 -43.72 9.11
N ASP A 51 -0.97 -43.54 9.49
CA ASP A 51 -1.74 -44.23 10.54
C ASP A 51 -1.31 -43.89 11.98
N GLY A 52 -2.29 -43.55 12.82
CA GLY A 52 -2.08 -43.19 14.22
C GLY A 52 -3.25 -42.45 14.89
N GLU A 53 -4.28 -43.20 15.26
CA GLU A 53 -5.34 -42.84 16.21
C GLU A 53 -4.80 -42.29 17.56
N GLY A 54 -5.58 -41.44 18.24
CA GLY A 54 -5.19 -41.02 19.59
C GLY A 54 -6.06 -40.05 20.40
N LYS A 55 -7.36 -40.32 20.55
CA LYS A 55 -8.08 -40.25 21.85
C LYS A 55 -8.13 -38.91 22.63
N SER A 56 -9.31 -38.27 22.56
CA SER A 56 -9.86 -37.36 23.61
C SER A 56 -10.18 -38.15 24.89
N PRO A 57 -10.16 -37.56 26.12
CA PRO A 57 -11.46 -37.22 26.75
C PRO A 57 -11.45 -36.16 27.91
N GLY A 58 -12.66 -35.71 28.29
CA GLY A 58 -13.04 -35.32 29.67
C GLY A 58 -13.13 -33.80 29.92
N LYS A 59 -14.27 -33.09 29.99
CA LYS A 59 -15.54 -33.21 30.75
C LYS A 59 -15.40 -32.99 32.27
N THR A 60 -15.91 -31.85 32.79
CA THR A 60 -16.62 -31.58 34.07
C THR A 60 -16.76 -30.05 34.21
N ALA A 61 -17.93 -29.40 34.28
CA ALA A 61 -19.10 -29.46 35.19
C ALA A 61 -18.92 -28.66 36.50
N SER A 62 -20.03 -28.00 36.90
CA SER A 62 -20.32 -27.37 38.21
C SER A 62 -19.93 -25.87 38.32
N GLY A 63 -20.77 -24.95 38.80
CA GLY A 63 -22.03 -25.08 39.53
C GLY A 63 -22.67 -23.70 39.76
N LEU A 64 -23.94 -23.75 40.15
CA LEU A 64 -24.93 -22.66 40.24
C LEU A 64 -24.85 -21.84 41.54
N LYS A 65 -25.40 -20.60 41.45
CA LYS A 65 -26.48 -20.02 42.28
C LYS A 65 -26.18 -18.98 43.41
N THR A 66 -27.01 -17.91 43.35
CA THR A 66 -27.65 -17.09 44.44
C THR A 66 -26.75 -16.08 45.19
N GLY A 67 -27.16 -14.83 45.48
CA GLY A 67 -28.50 -14.22 45.57
C GLY A 67 -28.47 -12.68 45.75
N PRO A 68 -29.57 -12.05 46.19
CA PRO A 68 -30.02 -10.70 45.79
C PRO A 68 -29.69 -9.57 46.78
N GLY A 69 -29.68 -8.33 46.27
CA GLY A 69 -29.62 -7.11 47.07
C GLY A 69 -30.35 -5.96 46.37
N ASP A 70 -31.62 -5.82 46.69
CA ASP A 70 -32.48 -4.66 46.45
C ASP A 70 -32.04 -3.49 47.34
N SER A 71 -31.94 -2.27 46.80
CA SER A 71 -32.43 -1.04 47.45
C SER A 71 -32.01 0.23 46.70
N ALA A 72 -33.05 0.93 46.22
CA ALA A 72 -33.27 2.38 46.30
C ALA A 72 -32.23 3.36 45.72
N LEU A 73 -32.70 4.04 44.66
CA LEU A 73 -32.23 5.32 44.15
C LEU A 73 -32.22 6.40 45.25
N PRO A 74 -31.43 7.47 45.08
CA PRO A 74 -32.10 8.74 44.77
C PRO A 74 -31.48 9.52 43.60
N ASP A 75 -32.39 10.20 42.89
CA ASP A 75 -32.18 11.28 41.93
C ASP A 75 -31.10 12.27 42.37
N THR A 76 -30.22 12.65 41.43
CA THR A 76 -29.64 14.00 41.36
C THR A 76 -29.11 14.25 39.94
N PRO A 77 -29.14 15.52 39.48
CA PRO A 77 -29.48 15.87 38.10
C PRO A 77 -28.34 15.60 37.10
N LEU A 78 -28.76 15.13 35.93
CA LEU A 78 -28.01 14.95 34.69
C LEU A 78 -26.90 15.98 34.51
N GLN A 79 -25.70 15.62 34.94
CA GLN A 79 -24.49 16.17 34.39
C GLN A 79 -24.51 15.74 32.93
N ARG A 80 -24.69 16.72 32.03
CA ARG A 80 -24.47 16.56 30.60
C ARG A 80 -23.01 16.13 30.45
N GLU A 81 -22.76 14.82 30.50
CA GLU A 81 -21.58 14.22 29.91
C GLU A 81 -21.58 14.70 28.47
N GLU A 82 -20.69 15.64 28.20
CA GLU A 82 -20.18 15.87 26.88
C GLU A 82 -19.55 14.54 26.45
N ARG A 83 -20.40 13.64 25.94
CA ARG A 83 -19.97 12.44 25.26
C ARG A 83 -18.93 12.92 24.24
N PRO A 84 -17.72 12.34 24.21
CA PRO A 84 -16.82 12.62 23.12
C PRO A 84 -17.59 12.33 21.84
N SER A 85 -17.79 13.36 21.02
CA SER A 85 -18.40 13.22 19.71
C SER A 85 -17.54 12.21 18.97
N THR A 86 -18.02 10.97 18.91
CA THR A 86 -17.51 10.00 17.95
C THR A 86 -17.81 10.62 16.60
N CYS A 87 -16.82 11.32 16.04
CA CYS A 87 -16.82 11.68 14.63
C CYS A 87 -17.25 10.42 13.89
N SER A 88 -18.46 10.43 13.32
CA SER A 88 -19.00 9.27 12.63
C SER A 88 -18.03 8.96 11.51
N SER A 89 -17.28 7.86 11.61
CA SER A 89 -16.32 7.42 10.58
C SER A 89 -16.93 7.38 9.18
N SER A 90 -18.25 7.20 9.10
CA SER A 90 -19.07 7.33 7.90
C SER A 90 -18.92 8.67 7.16
N SER A 91 -18.80 9.81 7.87
CA SER A 91 -18.63 11.12 7.21
C SER A 91 -17.27 11.25 6.52
N VAL A 92 -16.21 10.76 7.18
CA VAL A 92 -14.84 10.79 6.63
C VAL A 92 -14.72 9.90 5.40
N VAL A 93 -15.28 8.68 5.45
CA VAL A 93 -15.29 7.78 4.28
C VAL A 93 -16.03 8.42 3.11
N GLY A 94 -17.15 9.12 3.36
CA GLY A 94 -17.87 9.85 2.32
C GLY A 94 -17.05 10.95 1.64
N GLU A 95 -16.21 11.67 2.40
CA GLU A 95 -15.28 12.68 1.87
C GLU A 95 -14.14 12.05 1.06
N VAL A 96 -13.61 10.91 1.52
CA VAL A 96 -12.59 10.15 0.78
C VAL A 96 -13.13 9.66 -0.55
N VAL A 97 -14.35 9.10 -0.59
CA VAL A 97 -14.98 8.65 -1.84
C VAL A 97 -15.12 9.80 -2.84
N LYS A 98 -15.58 10.97 -2.39
CA LYS A 98 -15.67 12.17 -3.25
C LYS A 98 -14.29 12.61 -3.75
N THR A 99 -13.27 12.53 -2.90
CA THR A 99 -11.89 12.86 -3.27
C THR A 99 -11.36 11.90 -4.34
N MET A 100 -11.57 10.59 -4.17
CA MET A 100 -11.17 9.58 -5.15
C MET A 100 -11.86 9.80 -6.49
N GLN A 101 -13.18 10.04 -6.49
CA GLN A 101 -13.94 10.35 -7.70
C GLN A 101 -13.41 11.60 -8.40
N HIS A 102 -13.14 12.68 -7.67
CA HIS A 102 -12.57 13.90 -8.22
C HIS A 102 -11.25 13.66 -8.94
N PHE A 103 -10.36 12.84 -8.36
CA PHE A 103 -9.07 12.51 -8.96
C PHE A 103 -9.23 11.65 -10.22
N MET A 104 -10.11 10.65 -10.19
CA MET A 104 -10.41 9.80 -11.35
C MET A 104 -10.91 10.64 -12.53
N GLU A 105 -11.86 11.56 -12.28
CA GLU A 105 -12.41 12.45 -13.30
C GLU A 105 -11.36 13.43 -13.82
N LYS A 106 -10.63 14.10 -12.92
CA LYS A 106 -9.67 15.15 -13.27
C LYS A 106 -8.52 14.64 -14.12
N PHE A 107 -7.99 13.46 -13.80
CA PHE A 107 -6.80 12.91 -14.47
C PHE A 107 -7.14 11.81 -15.48
N SER A 108 -8.44 11.47 -15.64
CA SER A 108 -8.90 10.41 -16.54
C SER A 108 -8.21 9.06 -16.29
N VAL A 109 -8.03 8.71 -15.02
CA VAL A 109 -7.41 7.46 -14.58
C VAL A 109 -8.41 6.64 -13.76
N ASP A 110 -8.17 5.33 -13.70
CA ASP A 110 -9.01 4.41 -12.95
C ASP A 110 -8.78 4.50 -11.43
N LEU A 111 -9.70 3.90 -10.66
CA LEU A 111 -9.64 3.90 -9.20
C LEU A 111 -8.38 3.22 -8.65
N PHE A 112 -7.89 2.17 -9.32
CA PHE A 112 -6.68 1.46 -8.88
C PHE A 112 -5.46 2.39 -9.00
N THR A 113 -5.32 3.10 -10.11
CA THR A 113 -4.24 4.07 -10.33
C THR A 113 -4.30 5.21 -9.30
N VAL A 114 -5.48 5.77 -9.02
CA VAL A 114 -5.63 6.82 -8.00
C VAL A 114 -5.29 6.30 -6.60
N THR A 115 -5.81 5.13 -6.24
CA THR A 115 -5.54 4.50 -4.94
C THR A 115 -4.05 4.23 -4.78
N GLN A 116 -3.39 3.70 -5.82
CA GLN A 116 -1.95 3.49 -5.84
C GLN A 116 -1.20 4.82 -5.65
N ALA A 117 -1.62 5.89 -6.31
CA ALA A 117 -1.01 7.22 -6.16
C ALA A 117 -1.05 7.71 -4.71
N PHE A 118 -2.19 7.59 -4.04
CA PHE A 118 -2.31 7.93 -2.62
C PHE A 118 -1.41 7.04 -1.74
N LEU A 119 -1.42 5.72 -1.96
CA LEU A 119 -0.59 4.78 -1.21
C LEU A 119 0.91 5.05 -1.37
N LYS A 120 1.35 5.46 -2.55
CA LYS A 120 2.76 5.76 -2.87
C LYS A 120 3.21 7.15 -2.36
N ASN A 121 2.26 8.04 -2.06
CA ASN A 121 2.46 9.40 -1.56
C ASN A 121 1.96 9.61 -0.12
N THR A 122 1.95 8.56 0.71
CA THR A 122 1.63 8.66 2.15
C THR A 122 0.22 9.20 2.44
N GLY A 123 -0.72 9.05 1.50
CA GLY A 123 -2.08 9.56 1.62
C GLY A 123 -2.21 11.09 1.54
N GLU A 124 -1.13 11.83 1.23
CA GLU A 124 -1.15 13.29 1.17
C GLU A 124 -1.83 13.77 -0.13
N VAL A 125 -2.96 14.48 0.01
CA VAL A 125 -3.81 14.93 -1.12
C VAL A 125 -3.05 15.86 -2.06
N GLU A 126 -2.34 16.87 -1.53
CA GLU A 126 -1.61 17.84 -2.34
C GLU A 126 -0.44 17.21 -3.10
N THR A 127 0.34 16.37 -2.42
CA THR A 127 1.45 15.62 -3.03
C THR A 127 0.93 14.70 -4.14
N THR A 128 -0.17 13.98 -3.90
CA THR A 128 -0.78 13.08 -4.88
C THR A 128 -1.33 13.85 -6.08
N LEU A 129 -1.97 15.00 -5.85
CA LEU A 129 -2.48 15.88 -6.91
C LEU A 129 -1.35 16.35 -7.82
N TYR A 130 -0.28 16.89 -7.23
CA TYR A 130 0.87 17.39 -7.97
C TYR A 130 1.59 16.25 -8.72
N PHE A 131 1.71 15.08 -8.10
CA PHE A 131 2.33 13.91 -8.71
C PHE A 131 1.54 13.41 -9.93
N LEU A 132 0.21 13.31 -9.85
CA LEU A 132 -0.59 12.90 -11.01
C LEU A 132 -0.57 13.92 -12.14
N GLN A 133 -0.36 15.20 -11.83
CA GLN A 133 -0.27 16.27 -12.83
C GLN A 133 1.11 16.34 -13.51
N THR A 134 2.19 16.06 -12.78
CA THR A 134 3.56 16.34 -13.25
C THR A 134 4.46 15.11 -13.35
N GLY A 135 4.06 13.98 -12.78
CA GLY A 135 4.87 12.77 -12.62
C GLY A 135 5.95 12.89 -11.54
N GLN A 136 6.01 13.98 -10.78
CA GLN A 136 7.01 14.23 -9.73
C GLN A 136 6.34 14.67 -8.44
N ARG A 137 6.96 14.39 -7.28
CA ARG A 137 6.42 14.89 -6.00
C ARG A 137 6.74 16.36 -5.82
N LEU A 138 5.87 17.04 -5.07
CA LEU A 138 5.99 18.47 -4.77
C LEU A 138 7.29 18.82 -4.01
N ASP A 139 7.77 17.91 -3.18
CA ASP A 139 8.96 18.06 -2.35
C ASP A 139 10.26 17.59 -3.03
N GLY A 140 10.19 17.15 -4.30
CA GLY A 140 11.34 16.71 -5.08
C GLY A 140 11.89 15.33 -4.70
N TYR A 141 11.28 14.63 -3.73
CA TYR A 141 11.67 13.27 -3.35
C TYR A 141 10.97 12.23 -4.24
N PRO A 142 11.47 10.98 -4.30
CA PRO A 142 10.78 9.91 -5.02
C PRO A 142 9.53 9.44 -4.28
N VAL A 143 8.65 8.70 -4.97
CA VAL A 143 7.54 7.97 -4.34
C VAL A 143 8.04 6.72 -3.62
N TRP A 144 7.26 6.21 -2.66
CA TRP A 144 7.65 5.01 -1.88
C TRP A 144 7.51 3.72 -2.68
N SER A 145 8.55 2.88 -2.74
CA SER A 145 8.44 1.51 -3.24
C SER A 145 8.07 0.51 -2.13
N ARG A 146 7.86 -0.75 -2.49
CA ARG A 146 7.60 -1.83 -1.52
C ARG A 146 8.84 -2.12 -0.66
N GLU A 147 10.02 -1.93 -1.22
CA GLU A 147 11.34 -2.27 -0.68
C GLU A 147 11.75 -1.18 0.27
N ASP A 148 11.44 0.08 -0.08
CA ASP A 148 11.53 1.17 0.87
C ASP A 148 10.67 0.88 2.11
N ASP A 149 9.46 0.37 1.90
CA ASP A 149 8.56 -0.02 3.00
C ASP A 149 9.06 -1.25 3.79
N LEU A 150 9.74 -2.21 3.14
CA LEU A 150 10.37 -3.36 3.80
C LEU A 150 11.61 -2.94 4.60
N GLU A 151 12.42 -2.05 4.05
CA GLU A 151 13.60 -1.45 4.70
C GLU A 151 13.16 -0.64 5.92
N LEU A 152 12.04 0.09 5.83
CA LEU A 152 11.49 0.89 6.92
C LEU A 152 11.05 0.04 8.13
N GLN A 153 10.72 -1.23 7.91
CA GLN A 153 10.31 -2.16 8.97
C GLN A 153 11.50 -2.78 9.71
N LYS A 154 12.71 -2.65 9.19
CA LYS A 154 13.91 -3.19 9.84
C LYS A 154 14.25 -2.31 11.04
N ASP A 155 14.54 -2.94 12.18
CA ASP A 155 15.14 -2.27 13.33
C ASP A 155 16.66 -2.14 13.12
N ASP A 156 17.04 -1.48 12.03
CA ASP A 156 18.44 -1.27 11.63
C ASP A 156 18.71 0.23 11.40
N GLU A 157 19.72 0.75 12.11
CA GLU A 157 20.14 2.15 12.01
C GLU A 157 20.62 2.50 10.59
N HIS A 158 21.31 1.56 9.92
CA HIS A 158 21.86 1.80 8.59
C HIS A 158 20.77 1.87 7.52
N ALA A 159 19.79 0.96 7.58
CA ALA A 159 18.54 0.97 6.82
C ALA A 159 17.81 2.31 6.97
N ARG A 160 17.60 2.75 8.22
CA ARG A 160 16.95 4.03 8.50
C ARG A 160 17.70 5.22 7.92
N ASN A 161 19.03 5.25 8.05
CA ASN A 161 19.87 6.32 7.51
C ASN A 161 19.82 6.37 5.97
N LYS A 162 19.76 5.22 5.29
CA LYS A 162 19.55 5.17 3.83
C LYS A 162 18.23 5.79 3.43
N LEU A 163 17.15 5.47 4.14
CA LEU A 163 15.82 6.03 3.86
C LEU A 163 15.76 7.53 4.13
N ILE A 164 16.40 8.01 5.21
CA ILE A 164 16.51 9.44 5.50
C ILE A 164 17.29 10.15 4.39
N ALA A 165 18.37 9.55 3.87
CA ALA A 165 19.11 10.12 2.75
C ALA A 165 18.26 10.17 1.45
N LYS A 166 17.43 9.15 1.21
CA LYS A 166 16.60 9.04 0.00
C LYS A 166 15.35 9.93 0.04
N PHE A 167 14.69 10.07 1.19
CA PHE A 167 13.39 10.71 1.32
C PHE A 167 13.38 11.94 2.22
N GLY A 168 14.42 12.16 3.03
CA GLY A 168 14.42 13.15 4.10
C GLY A 168 13.74 12.64 5.37
N ALA A 169 14.18 13.16 6.52
CA ALA A 169 13.72 12.70 7.83
C ALA A 169 12.21 12.92 8.06
N GLU A 170 11.66 14.04 7.57
CA GLU A 170 10.24 14.35 7.69
C GLU A 170 9.38 13.32 6.95
N ASN A 171 9.71 13.00 5.69
CA ASN A 171 8.98 12.03 4.90
C ASN A 171 9.05 10.62 5.48
N VAL A 172 10.20 10.24 6.04
CA VAL A 172 10.35 8.97 6.75
C VAL A 172 9.41 8.93 7.96
N ALA A 173 9.36 10.00 8.76
CA ALA A 173 8.46 10.08 9.91
C ALA A 173 6.98 10.00 9.50
N LYS A 174 6.57 10.75 8.47
CA LYS A 174 5.21 10.68 7.90
C LYS A 174 4.86 9.28 7.44
N ARG A 175 5.77 8.61 6.74
CA ARG A 175 5.55 7.23 6.25
C ARG A 175 5.40 6.23 7.39
N VAL A 176 6.22 6.35 8.43
CA VAL A 176 6.09 5.50 9.63
C VAL A 176 4.72 5.68 10.27
N ALA A 177 4.23 6.91 10.38
CA ALA A 177 2.88 7.17 10.92
C ALA A 177 1.79 6.54 10.04
N PHE A 178 1.87 6.74 8.72
CA PHE A 178 0.91 6.20 7.75
C PHE A 178 0.84 4.68 7.72
N ARG A 179 1.94 3.97 8.00
CA ARG A 179 1.95 2.49 8.02
C ARG A 179 1.49 1.88 9.34
N LYS A 180 1.29 2.69 10.39
CA LYS A 180 0.83 2.24 11.71
C LYS A 180 -0.69 2.30 11.84
N SER A 181 -1.37 3.03 10.96
CA SER A 181 -2.83 3.18 10.92
C SER A 181 -3.54 2.04 10.20
#